data_AF-A0A2V3IVW4-F1
#
_entry.id   AF-A0A2V3IVW4-F1
#
_cell.length_a   1.000
_cell.length_b   1.000
_cell.length_c   1.000
_cell.angle_alpha   90.00
_cell.angle_beta   90.00
_cell.angle_gamma   90.00
#
_symmetry.space_group_name_H-M   'P 1'
#
loop_
_entity.id
_entity.type
_entity.pdbx_description
1 polymer ?
#
loop_
_entity_poly.entity_id
_entity_poly.type
_entity_poly.pdbx_seq_one_letter_code
_entity_poly.pdbx_strand_id
1 'polypeptide(L)'
;MSAKVLIVNTKGGGHGHIGLHLARALLEKGLTVDMLQVGAETSKGPVGKYPQLASEYPTFSVRYGDVTDESVGTAYDAVYDNNAKSLEDIAPVIKAGKAGAEVFYVSSAGAYAYDGNVMPHLEGDAAKGATIDVENAIRDSGVSSINFRPIYIIGSASSKREYTDYFFDRIVRGRPILLPGTGSELTSLTDVRDVASMLAAAAGKGMKNETLNVTNTRCISFTGLVKLCEQACGKEAEVVCYDPERMKDKIDGFELKKAFPFRPRHFFADPGEAQRKLDWQAVYSGTTEGLLNTLKLCYEEYLQLRLDKTPVVFDLDDKILEQVVS
;
A
#
# COMPACT_ATOMS: atom_id res chain seq x y z
N MET A 1 -13.09 -11.79 27.74
CA MET A 1 -13.17 -12.35 26.38
C MET A 1 -12.16 -11.60 25.53
N SER A 2 -11.53 -12.24 24.55
CA SER A 2 -10.65 -11.53 23.61
C SER A 2 -11.48 -10.60 22.73
N ALA A 3 -10.96 -9.41 22.42
CA ALA A 3 -11.65 -8.44 21.58
C ALA A 3 -11.84 -9.02 20.17
N LYS A 4 -13.06 -8.88 19.64
CA LYS A 4 -13.47 -9.38 18.34
C LYS A 4 -13.38 -8.28 17.29
N VAL A 5 -12.61 -8.53 16.24
CA VAL A 5 -12.33 -7.55 15.18
C VAL A 5 -12.84 -8.06 13.84
N LEU A 6 -13.45 -7.17 13.07
CA LEU A 6 -13.76 -7.40 11.66
C LEU A 6 -12.74 -6.68 10.79
N ILE A 7 -12.19 -7.36 9.78
CA ILE A 7 -11.46 -6.72 8.68
C ILE A 7 -12.30 -6.86 7.41
N VAL A 8 -12.67 -5.73 6.81
CA VAL A 8 -13.28 -5.67 5.48
C VAL A 8 -12.17 -5.40 4.48
N ASN A 9 -11.71 -6.45 3.78
CA ASN A 9 -10.57 -6.35 2.87
C ASN A 9 -11.01 -6.23 1.40
N THR A 10 -10.34 -5.36 0.66
CA THR A 10 -10.61 -5.14 -0.76
C THR A 10 -10.32 -6.38 -1.62
N LYS A 11 -11.03 -6.47 -2.75
CA LYS A 11 -10.81 -7.50 -3.80
C LYS A 11 -9.45 -7.42 -4.50
N GLY A 12 -8.67 -6.35 -4.33
CA GLY A 12 -7.34 -6.24 -4.93
C GLY A 12 -6.75 -4.83 -4.96
N GLY A 13 -5.90 -4.55 -5.95
CA GLY A 13 -5.21 -3.27 -6.09
C GLY A 13 -4.10 -3.08 -5.05
N GLY A 14 -3.63 -1.83 -4.89
CA GLY A 14 -2.48 -1.51 -4.03
C GLY A 14 -2.61 -1.88 -2.56
N HIS A 15 -3.83 -2.10 -2.07
CA HIS A 15 -4.10 -2.36 -0.65
C HIS A 15 -4.48 -3.81 -0.35
N GLY A 16 -4.70 -4.66 -1.37
CA GLY A 16 -5.27 -5.99 -1.17
C GLY A 16 -4.49 -6.90 -0.23
N HIS A 17 -3.18 -6.71 -0.13
CA HIS A 17 -2.31 -7.49 0.75
C HIS A 17 -2.25 -6.95 2.20
N ILE A 18 -2.73 -5.73 2.48
CA ILE A 18 -2.77 -5.18 3.85
C ILE A 18 -3.62 -6.08 4.75
N GLY A 19 -4.77 -6.56 4.28
CA GLY A 19 -5.68 -7.38 5.09
C GLY A 19 -5.02 -8.65 5.65
N LEU A 20 -4.23 -9.36 4.84
CA LEU A 20 -3.48 -10.54 5.27
C LEU A 20 -2.53 -10.23 6.44
N HIS A 21 -1.73 -9.19 6.29
CA HIS A 21 -0.71 -8.82 7.28
C HIS A 21 -1.34 -8.18 8.52
N LEU A 22 -2.42 -7.40 8.36
CA LEU A 22 -3.20 -6.85 9.45
C LEU A 22 -3.86 -7.94 10.30
N ALA A 23 -4.48 -8.93 9.65
CA ALA A 23 -5.06 -10.08 10.34
C ALA A 23 -4.00 -10.77 11.21
N ARG A 24 -2.84 -11.09 10.64
CA ARG A 24 -1.72 -11.67 11.39
C ARG A 24 -1.30 -10.80 12.57
N ALA A 25 -1.08 -9.50 12.37
CA ALA A 25 -0.64 -8.59 13.43
C ALA A 25 -1.66 -8.48 14.60
N LEU A 26 -2.96 -8.54 14.30
CA LEU A 26 -4.03 -8.54 15.32
C LEU A 26 -4.12 -9.90 16.04
N LEU A 27 -3.97 -11.01 15.31
CA LEU A 27 -3.94 -12.36 15.89
C LEU A 27 -2.73 -12.57 16.82
N GLU A 28 -1.56 -12.04 16.46
CA GLU A 28 -0.35 -12.04 17.30
C GLU A 28 -0.53 -11.23 18.59
N LYS A 29 -1.40 -10.21 18.57
CA LYS A 29 -1.84 -9.49 19.77
C LYS A 29 -2.89 -10.25 20.59
N GLY A 30 -3.32 -11.43 20.15
CA GLY A 30 -4.28 -12.29 20.83
C GLY A 30 -5.75 -11.97 20.54
N LEU A 31 -6.05 -11.14 19.54
CA LEU A 31 -7.41 -10.76 19.16
C LEU A 31 -8.09 -11.87 18.34
N THR A 32 -9.42 -11.90 18.35
CA THR A 32 -10.20 -12.74 17.43
C THR A 32 -10.48 -11.95 16.17
N VAL A 33 -10.16 -12.51 15.00
CA VAL A 33 -10.25 -11.80 13.72
C VAL A 33 -11.19 -12.52 12.78
N ASP A 34 -12.27 -11.85 12.40
CA ASP A 34 -13.13 -12.25 11.29
C ASP A 34 -12.77 -11.38 10.07
N MET A 35 -12.50 -12.01 8.94
CA MET A 35 -12.18 -11.34 7.67
C MET A 35 -13.36 -11.45 6.71
N LEU A 36 -13.89 -10.32 6.26
CA LEU A 36 -14.72 -10.25 5.06
C LEU A 36 -13.83 -9.88 3.88
N GLN A 37 -13.49 -10.87 3.05
CA GLN A 37 -12.79 -10.67 1.79
C GLN A 37 -13.80 -10.32 0.70
N VAL A 38 -13.75 -9.09 0.18
CA VAL A 38 -14.66 -8.69 -0.91
C VAL A 38 -14.34 -9.46 -2.19
N GLY A 39 -15.38 -9.94 -2.85
CA GLY A 39 -15.28 -10.74 -4.08
C GLY A 39 -15.28 -12.25 -3.84
N ALA A 40 -14.97 -13.00 -4.89
CA ALA A 40 -14.96 -14.47 -4.86
C ALA A 40 -13.66 -15.02 -4.29
N GLU A 41 -13.72 -16.24 -3.76
CA GLU A 41 -12.55 -17.00 -3.32
C GLU A 41 -11.55 -17.24 -4.46
N THR A 42 -10.26 -17.15 -4.14
CA THR A 42 -9.18 -17.42 -5.08
C THR A 42 -7.92 -17.90 -4.38
N SER A 43 -7.12 -18.73 -5.05
CA SER A 43 -5.81 -19.20 -4.57
C SER A 43 -4.65 -18.27 -4.94
N LYS A 44 -4.93 -17.11 -5.56
CA LYS A 44 -3.91 -16.17 -6.05
C LYS A 44 -3.63 -15.05 -5.05
N GLY A 45 -2.40 -14.54 -5.11
CA GLY A 45 -1.98 -13.37 -4.33
C GLY A 45 -2.15 -13.57 -2.81
N PRO A 46 -2.51 -12.52 -2.05
CA PRO A 46 -2.62 -12.61 -0.60
C PRO A 46 -3.76 -13.54 -0.12
N VAL A 47 -4.83 -13.68 -0.91
CA VAL A 47 -5.98 -14.54 -0.55
C VAL A 47 -5.57 -16.00 -0.45
N GLY A 48 -4.68 -16.46 -1.33
CA GLY A 48 -4.13 -17.82 -1.30
C GLY A 48 -3.36 -18.17 -0.02
N LYS A 49 -3.06 -17.18 0.85
CA LYS A 49 -2.37 -17.37 2.14
C LYS A 49 -3.34 -17.51 3.32
N TYR A 50 -4.63 -17.25 3.15
CA TYR A 50 -5.61 -17.35 4.25
C TYR A 50 -5.75 -18.76 4.84
N PRO A 51 -5.72 -19.87 4.06
CA PRO A 51 -5.79 -21.21 4.65
C PRO A 51 -4.63 -21.51 5.60
N GLN A 52 -3.42 -21.06 5.24
CA GLN A 52 -2.26 -21.18 6.10
C GLN A 52 -2.45 -20.35 7.38
N LEU A 53 -2.91 -19.10 7.27
CA LEU A 53 -3.18 -18.26 8.44
C LEU A 53 -4.24 -18.88 9.37
N ALA A 54 -5.31 -19.45 8.82
CA ALA A 54 -6.34 -20.15 9.59
C ALA A 54 -5.82 -21.41 10.31
N SER A 55 -4.86 -22.12 9.69
CA SER A 55 -4.22 -23.27 10.35
C SER A 55 -3.29 -22.86 11.50
N GLU A 56 -2.67 -21.69 11.40
CA GLU A 56 -1.78 -21.13 12.42
C GLU A 56 -2.57 -20.51 13.59
N TYR A 57 -3.75 -19.95 13.30
CA TYR A 57 -4.56 -19.21 14.26
C TYR A 57 -6.03 -19.67 14.26
N PRO A 58 -6.46 -20.49 15.24
CA PRO A 58 -7.85 -20.94 15.36
C PRO A 58 -8.87 -19.80 15.61
N THR A 59 -8.39 -18.62 16.02
CA THR A 59 -9.20 -17.41 16.23
C THR A 59 -9.31 -16.54 14.97
N PHE A 60 -8.83 -17.04 13.83
CA PHE A 60 -9.01 -16.41 12.53
C PHE A 60 -10.13 -17.10 11.75
N SER A 61 -11.06 -16.32 11.20
CA SER A 61 -12.06 -16.80 10.25
C SER A 61 -12.09 -15.89 9.02
N VAL A 62 -12.45 -16.45 7.86
CA VAL A 62 -12.61 -15.69 6.62
C VAL A 62 -13.89 -16.08 5.91
N ARG A 63 -14.59 -15.09 5.37
CA ARG A 63 -15.74 -15.23 4.49
C ARG A 63 -15.58 -14.36 3.25
N TYR A 64 -16.18 -14.78 2.16
CA TYR A 64 -16.13 -14.11 0.85
C TYR A 64 -17.49 -13.55 0.51
N GLY A 65 -17.56 -12.31 0.01
CA GLY A 65 -18.86 -11.70 -0.28
C GLY A 65 -18.79 -10.23 -0.65
N ASP A 66 -19.89 -9.54 -0.40
CA ASP A 66 -20.06 -8.10 -0.61
C ASP A 66 -20.12 -7.36 0.72
N VAL A 67 -19.77 -6.08 0.71
CA VAL A 67 -19.80 -5.20 1.90
C VAL A 67 -21.22 -4.91 2.38
N THR A 68 -22.20 -5.00 1.48
CA THR A 68 -23.64 -4.84 1.77
C THR A 68 -24.24 -5.99 2.57
N ASP A 69 -23.47 -7.05 2.83
CA ASP A 69 -23.87 -8.15 3.72
C ASP A 69 -24.14 -7.60 5.14
N GLU A 70 -25.37 -7.81 5.64
CA GLU A 70 -25.83 -7.31 6.94
C GLU A 70 -24.94 -7.74 8.13
N SER A 71 -24.11 -8.78 7.93
CA SER A 71 -23.18 -9.35 8.91
C SER A 71 -21.99 -8.47 9.30
N VAL A 72 -21.82 -7.28 8.69
CA VAL A 72 -20.86 -6.25 9.16
C VAL A 72 -21.37 -5.54 10.44
N GLY A 73 -22.69 -5.57 10.70
CA GLY A 73 -23.34 -4.52 11.47
C GLY A 73 -23.42 -4.63 13.00
N THR A 74 -23.16 -5.78 13.65
CA THR A 74 -23.35 -5.89 15.11
C THR A 74 -22.49 -7.00 15.73
N ALA A 75 -21.79 -6.70 16.84
CA ALA A 75 -20.95 -7.60 17.68
C ALA A 75 -19.42 -7.61 17.45
N TYR A 76 -18.83 -6.51 16.99
CA TYR A 76 -17.37 -6.33 16.97
C TYR A 76 -16.95 -5.17 17.87
N ASP A 77 -15.78 -5.31 18.49
CA ASP A 77 -15.13 -4.24 19.26
C ASP A 77 -14.43 -3.23 18.34
N ALA A 78 -13.97 -3.69 17.16
CA ALA A 78 -13.39 -2.85 16.13
C ALA A 78 -13.66 -3.37 14.72
N VAL A 79 -13.72 -2.45 13.75
CA VAL A 79 -13.85 -2.74 12.32
C VAL A 79 -12.77 -1.98 11.53
N TYR A 80 -11.95 -2.73 10.80
CA TYR A 80 -10.98 -2.20 9.86
C TYR A 80 -11.54 -2.27 8.45
N ASP A 81 -11.81 -1.11 7.84
CA ASP A 81 -12.19 -1.02 6.44
C ASP A 81 -10.97 -0.73 5.57
N ASN A 82 -10.56 -1.73 4.79
CA ASN A 82 -9.55 -1.61 3.75
C ASN A 82 -10.16 -1.72 2.34
N ASN A 83 -11.46 -1.45 2.20
CA ASN A 83 -12.19 -1.66 0.96
C ASN A 83 -12.78 -0.37 0.38
N ALA A 84 -13.45 0.43 1.20
CA ALA A 84 -14.36 1.47 0.74
C ALA A 84 -13.72 2.47 -0.20
N LYS A 85 -14.44 2.76 -1.29
CA LYS A 85 -14.11 3.81 -2.27
C LYS A 85 -15.28 4.78 -2.50
N SER A 86 -16.38 4.62 -1.76
CA SER A 86 -17.59 5.41 -1.87
C SER A 86 -18.34 5.48 -0.54
N LEU A 87 -19.32 6.37 -0.47
CA LEU A 87 -20.21 6.48 0.68
C LEU A 87 -21.08 5.23 0.90
N GLU A 88 -21.42 4.53 -0.19
CA GLU A 88 -22.18 3.29 -0.14
C GLU A 88 -21.34 2.17 0.49
N ASP A 89 -20.06 2.06 0.11
CA ASP A 89 -19.18 1.03 0.63
C ASP A 89 -18.91 1.17 2.14
N ILE A 90 -18.77 2.41 2.64
CA ILE A 90 -18.42 2.63 4.05
C ILE A 90 -19.63 2.59 5.00
N ALA A 91 -20.85 2.69 4.47
CA ALA A 91 -22.06 2.78 5.28
C ALA A 91 -22.24 1.63 6.30
N PRO A 92 -21.96 0.35 5.97
CA PRO A 92 -22.02 -0.75 6.93
C PRO A 92 -21.00 -0.62 8.07
N VAL A 93 -19.81 -0.08 7.80
CA VAL A 93 -18.77 0.13 8.81
C VAL A 93 -19.11 1.30 9.73
N ILE A 94 -19.68 2.39 9.21
CA ILE A 94 -20.22 3.48 10.04
C ILE A 94 -21.36 2.96 10.93
N LYS A 95 -22.22 2.07 10.44
CA LYS A 95 -23.27 1.43 11.24
C LYS A 95 -22.67 0.63 12.41
N ALA A 96 -21.61 -0.15 12.16
CA ALA A 96 -20.89 -0.86 13.22
C ALA A 96 -20.28 0.10 14.25
N GLY A 97 -19.69 1.22 13.78
CA GLY A 97 -19.17 2.27 14.67
C GLY A 97 -20.24 2.90 15.56
N LYS A 98 -21.44 3.16 15.01
CA LYS A 98 -22.60 3.65 15.78
C LYS A 98 -23.11 2.62 16.79
N ALA A 99 -22.87 1.33 16.56
CA ALA A 99 -23.16 0.25 17.50
C ALA A 99 -22.08 0.07 18.57
N GLY A 100 -21.00 0.87 18.56
CA GLY A 100 -19.97 0.91 19.59
C GLY A 100 -18.58 0.43 19.17
N ALA A 101 -18.41 -0.04 17.94
CA ALA A 101 -17.09 -0.46 17.45
C ALA A 101 -16.15 0.74 17.20
N GLU A 102 -14.84 0.54 17.40
CA GLU A 102 -13.85 1.44 16.82
C GLU A 102 -13.77 1.27 15.30
N VAL A 103 -13.67 2.36 14.55
CA VAL A 103 -13.62 2.35 13.08
C VAL A 103 -12.23 2.74 12.58
N PHE A 104 -11.59 1.88 11.82
CA PHE A 104 -10.28 2.12 11.23
C PHE A 104 -10.39 2.06 9.72
N TYR A 105 -10.20 3.19 9.02
CA TYR A 105 -10.34 3.23 7.56
C TYR A 105 -8.98 3.38 6.88
N VAL A 106 -8.68 2.52 5.90
CA VAL A 106 -7.50 2.63 5.04
C VAL A 106 -7.84 3.49 3.82
N SER A 107 -7.61 4.79 4.00
CA SER A 107 -7.66 5.82 2.96
C SER A 107 -6.41 5.76 2.06
N SER A 108 -5.99 6.88 1.49
CA SER A 108 -4.80 6.97 0.64
C SER A 108 -4.18 8.35 0.71
N ALA A 109 -2.85 8.41 0.90
CA ALA A 109 -2.10 9.65 0.73
C ALA A 109 -2.08 10.12 -0.74
N GLY A 110 -2.52 9.28 -1.69
CA GLY A 110 -2.72 9.68 -3.08
C GLY A 110 -3.72 10.83 -3.24
N ALA A 111 -4.56 11.09 -2.25
CA ALA A 111 -5.54 12.15 -2.23
C ALA A 111 -4.98 13.55 -1.93
N TYR A 112 -3.76 13.66 -1.37
CA TYR A 112 -3.13 14.96 -1.15
C TYR A 112 -3.00 15.75 -2.46
N ALA A 113 -3.35 17.03 -2.39
CA ALA A 113 -3.03 17.99 -3.43
C ALA A 113 -1.52 18.15 -3.50
N TYR A 114 -0.96 18.02 -4.70
CA TYR A 114 0.48 18.17 -4.88
C TYR A 114 0.88 19.65 -4.80
N ASP A 115 1.83 19.93 -3.91
CA ASP A 115 2.60 21.18 -3.87
C ASP A 115 4.06 20.83 -4.16
N GLY A 116 4.63 21.46 -5.19
CA GLY A 116 6.04 21.25 -5.55
C GLY A 116 7.02 22.04 -4.70
N ASN A 117 6.55 22.96 -3.86
CA ASN A 117 7.39 23.86 -3.06
C ASN A 117 7.48 23.45 -1.59
N VAL A 118 6.50 22.68 -1.10
CA VAL A 118 6.38 22.31 0.31
C VAL A 118 6.25 20.79 0.43
N MET A 119 7.09 20.22 1.28
CA MET A 119 7.16 18.78 1.56
C MET A 119 7.72 18.57 2.97
N PRO A 120 7.45 17.44 3.66
CA PRO A 120 6.58 16.32 3.26
C PRO A 120 5.08 16.68 3.31
N HIS A 121 4.22 15.77 2.84
CA HIS A 121 2.79 15.86 3.14
C HIS A 121 2.51 15.62 4.63
N LEU A 122 1.69 16.48 5.23
CA LEU A 122 1.18 16.37 6.60
C LEU A 122 -0.34 16.15 6.58
N GLU A 123 -0.92 15.57 7.64
CA GLU A 123 -2.33 15.19 7.68
C GLU A 123 -3.32 16.35 7.49
N GLY A 124 -2.90 17.56 7.86
CA GLY A 124 -3.64 18.81 7.68
C GLY A 124 -3.56 19.42 6.28
N ASP A 125 -2.74 18.87 5.38
CA ASP A 125 -2.63 19.38 4.02
C ASP A 125 -3.91 19.17 3.22
N ALA A 126 -4.11 20.03 2.21
CA ALA A 126 -5.25 19.93 1.32
C ALA A 126 -5.29 18.55 0.63
N ALA A 127 -6.43 17.87 0.70
CA ALA A 127 -6.66 16.59 0.07
C ALA A 127 -8.07 16.55 -0.55
N LYS A 128 -8.24 15.78 -1.63
CA LYS A 128 -9.54 15.63 -2.30
C LYS A 128 -9.70 14.28 -2.99
N GLY A 129 -10.95 13.93 -3.29
CA GLY A 129 -11.33 12.72 -4.01
C GLY A 129 -12.06 11.72 -3.13
N ALA A 130 -12.46 10.60 -3.73
CA ALA A 130 -13.42 9.69 -3.14
C ALA A 130 -13.03 9.13 -1.76
N THR A 131 -11.74 8.89 -1.50
CA THR A 131 -11.30 8.44 -0.17
C THR A 131 -11.45 9.53 0.88
N ILE A 132 -11.31 10.82 0.51
CA ILE A 132 -11.54 11.95 1.43
C ILE A 132 -13.02 12.16 1.68
N ASP A 133 -13.88 11.91 0.69
CA ASP A 133 -15.33 11.92 0.88
C ASP A 133 -15.75 10.85 1.91
N VAL A 134 -15.11 9.67 1.87
CA VAL A 134 -15.29 8.61 2.88
C VAL A 134 -14.76 9.04 4.26
N GLU A 135 -13.55 9.61 4.35
CA GLU A 135 -13.01 10.14 5.61
C GLU A 135 -13.96 11.17 6.24
N ASN A 136 -14.51 12.08 5.43
CA ASN A 136 -15.46 13.08 5.85
C ASN A 136 -16.76 12.43 6.36
N ALA A 137 -17.30 11.42 5.67
CA ALA A 137 -18.50 10.72 6.10
C ALA A 137 -18.31 9.99 7.44
N ILE A 138 -17.15 9.37 7.66
CA ILE A 138 -16.80 8.74 8.95
C ILE A 138 -16.75 9.82 10.04
N ARG A 139 -16.03 10.92 9.81
CA ARG A 139 -15.92 12.02 10.76
C ARG A 139 -17.29 12.60 11.13
N ASP A 140 -18.11 12.89 10.13
CA ASP A 140 -19.42 13.53 10.30
C ASP A 140 -20.43 12.57 10.97
N SER A 141 -20.16 11.26 10.97
CA SER A 141 -20.94 10.27 11.72
C SER A 141 -20.68 10.26 13.22
N GLY A 142 -19.58 10.86 13.69
CA GLY A 142 -19.22 11.00 15.10
C GLY A 142 -18.70 9.74 15.80
N VAL A 143 -18.42 8.67 15.05
CA VAL A 143 -17.91 7.40 15.58
C VAL A 143 -16.44 7.51 16.01
N SER A 144 -16.01 6.64 16.95
CA SER A 144 -14.59 6.52 17.29
C SER A 144 -13.84 6.04 16.05
N SER A 145 -12.90 6.82 15.55
CA SER A 145 -12.32 6.58 14.23
C SER A 145 -10.89 7.06 14.04
N ILE A 146 -10.18 6.34 13.18
CA ILE A 146 -8.89 6.75 12.62
C ILE A 146 -8.87 6.44 11.12
N ASN A 147 -8.48 7.43 10.33
CA ASN A 147 -8.19 7.29 8.91
C ASN A 147 -6.68 7.12 8.69
N PHE A 148 -6.29 6.08 7.98
CA PHE A 148 -4.90 5.75 7.65
C PHE A 148 -4.62 6.06 6.20
N ARG A 149 -3.61 6.91 5.92
CA ARG A 149 -3.22 7.31 4.56
C ARG A 149 -1.87 6.69 4.16
N PRO A 150 -1.84 5.46 3.62
CA PRO A 150 -0.60 4.82 3.18
C PRO A 150 -0.02 5.43 1.90
N ILE A 151 1.31 5.31 1.78
CA ILE A 151 2.10 5.60 0.58
C ILE A 151 2.83 4.34 0.14
N TYR A 152 2.78 4.05 -1.17
CA TYR A 152 3.48 2.98 -1.89
C TYR A 152 3.92 1.79 -1.02
N ILE A 153 2.99 0.87 -0.83
CA ILE A 153 3.18 -0.31 0.01
C ILE A 153 3.85 -1.40 -0.81
N ILE A 154 4.90 -1.99 -0.25
CA ILE A 154 5.62 -3.13 -0.82
C ILE A 154 5.76 -4.24 0.23
N GLY A 155 6.25 -5.41 -0.18
CA GLY A 155 6.47 -6.54 0.71
C GLY A 155 5.84 -7.82 0.19
N SER A 156 5.85 -8.85 1.03
CA SER A 156 5.42 -10.19 0.65
C SER A 156 3.91 -10.26 0.36
N ALA A 157 3.55 -11.12 -0.59
CA ALA A 157 2.19 -11.35 -1.07
C ALA A 157 1.55 -10.09 -1.65
N SER A 158 2.34 -9.18 -2.21
CA SER A 158 1.85 -7.92 -2.75
C SER A 158 0.85 -8.15 -3.89
N SER A 159 -0.29 -7.48 -3.77
CA SER A 159 -1.32 -7.40 -4.80
C SER A 159 -1.03 -6.34 -5.88
N LYS A 160 0.04 -5.54 -5.70
CA LYS A 160 0.51 -4.52 -6.64
C LYS A 160 2.03 -4.55 -6.73
N ARG A 161 2.55 -5.46 -7.55
CA ARG A 161 3.99 -5.74 -7.64
C ARG A 161 4.75 -4.77 -8.54
N GLU A 162 4.06 -3.93 -9.32
CA GLU A 162 4.66 -3.03 -10.30
C GLU A 162 5.65 -2.04 -9.66
N TYR A 163 5.52 -1.74 -8.35
CA TYR A 163 6.48 -0.91 -7.62
C TYR A 163 7.87 -1.54 -7.50
N THR A 164 7.99 -2.86 -7.62
CA THR A 164 9.26 -3.61 -7.54
C THR A 164 9.60 -4.30 -8.84
N ASP A 165 8.62 -4.95 -9.46
CA ASP A 165 8.80 -5.75 -10.68
C ASP A 165 9.28 -4.92 -11.85
N TYR A 166 8.86 -3.64 -11.93
CA TYR A 166 9.39 -2.69 -12.91
C TYR A 166 10.92 -2.69 -12.95
N PHE A 167 11.57 -2.69 -11.79
CA PHE A 167 13.03 -2.70 -11.67
C PHE A 167 13.59 -4.09 -11.90
N PHE A 168 13.02 -5.11 -11.25
CA PHE A 168 13.52 -6.47 -11.34
C PHE A 168 13.48 -7.00 -12.78
N ASP A 169 12.39 -6.75 -13.51
CA ASP A 169 12.23 -7.18 -14.89
C ASP A 169 13.37 -6.69 -15.78
N ARG A 170 13.78 -5.42 -15.58
CA ARG A 170 14.84 -4.76 -16.35
C ARG A 170 16.22 -5.25 -15.92
N ILE A 171 16.49 -5.28 -14.61
CA ILE A 171 17.77 -5.70 -14.05
C ILE A 171 18.10 -7.14 -14.47
N VAL A 172 17.19 -8.09 -14.24
CA VAL A 172 17.47 -9.51 -14.54
C VAL A 172 17.68 -9.75 -16.03
N ARG A 173 17.02 -8.97 -16.90
CA ARG A 173 17.14 -9.04 -18.36
C ARG A 173 18.27 -8.17 -18.95
N GLY A 174 19.01 -7.44 -18.11
CA GLY A 174 20.11 -6.57 -18.58
C GLY A 174 19.62 -5.41 -19.44
N ARG A 175 18.40 -4.94 -19.17
CA ARG A 175 17.77 -3.80 -19.85
C ARG A 175 18.03 -2.52 -19.05
N PRO A 176 18.16 -1.35 -19.69
CA PRO A 176 18.21 -0.08 -18.99
C PRO A 176 16.96 0.16 -18.15
N ILE A 177 17.11 0.80 -17.00
CA ILE A 177 16.02 1.31 -16.18
C ILE A 177 15.71 2.73 -16.63
N LEU A 178 14.45 2.98 -17.01
CA LEU A 178 14.01 4.27 -17.53
C LEU A 178 13.41 5.13 -16.42
N LEU A 179 14.08 6.21 -16.05
CA LEU A 179 13.56 7.12 -15.02
C LEU A 179 12.98 8.38 -15.67
N PRO A 180 11.72 8.75 -15.40
CA PRO A 180 11.22 10.04 -15.84
C PRO A 180 11.91 11.18 -15.09
N GLY A 181 12.15 12.29 -15.79
CA GLY A 181 12.79 13.47 -15.23
C GLY A 181 14.28 13.24 -15.01
N THR A 182 14.77 13.56 -13.81
CA THR A 182 16.19 13.40 -13.45
C THR A 182 16.46 12.16 -12.61
N GLY A 183 15.41 11.54 -12.06
CA GLY A 183 15.51 10.43 -11.12
C GLY A 183 15.89 10.85 -9.70
N SER A 184 15.98 12.16 -9.42
CA SER A 184 16.22 12.70 -8.06
C SER A 184 14.93 12.86 -7.25
N GLU A 185 13.76 12.67 -7.86
CA GLU A 185 12.47 12.76 -7.19
C GLU A 185 12.41 11.75 -6.03
N LEU A 186 11.92 12.24 -4.89
CA LEU A 186 11.87 11.50 -3.63
C LEU A 186 10.50 10.86 -3.43
N THR A 187 10.50 9.62 -2.97
CA THR A 187 9.29 8.88 -2.60
C THR A 187 9.50 8.13 -1.29
N SER A 188 8.43 7.65 -0.67
CA SER A 188 8.51 6.71 0.45
C SER A 188 7.95 5.36 0.04
N LEU A 189 8.61 4.29 0.48
CA LEU A 189 8.18 2.91 0.31
C LEU A 189 8.05 2.28 1.68
N THR A 190 6.90 1.69 1.96
CA THR A 190 6.61 1.15 3.29
C THR A 190 6.36 -0.35 3.18
N ASP A 191 7.04 -1.14 4.01
CA ASP A 191 6.75 -2.58 4.10
C ASP A 191 5.33 -2.78 4.64
N VAL A 192 4.56 -3.67 4.03
CA VAL A 192 3.20 -3.99 4.45
C VAL A 192 3.11 -4.46 5.90
N ARG A 193 4.16 -5.07 6.46
CA ARG A 193 4.21 -5.44 7.88
C ARG A 193 4.31 -4.22 8.79
N ASP A 194 5.02 -3.18 8.36
CA ASP A 194 5.02 -1.89 9.06
C ASP A 194 3.62 -1.26 8.99
N VAL A 195 3.00 -1.22 7.81
CA VAL A 195 1.60 -0.76 7.64
C VAL A 195 0.67 -1.50 8.60
N ALA A 196 0.67 -2.83 8.57
CA ALA A 196 -0.16 -3.68 9.40
C ALA A 196 0.08 -3.45 10.90
N SER A 197 1.34 -3.34 11.32
CA SER A 197 1.69 -3.10 12.72
C SER A 197 1.21 -1.73 13.21
N MET A 198 1.23 -0.69 12.36
CA MET A 198 0.69 0.62 12.70
C MET A 198 -0.83 0.55 12.91
N LEU A 199 -1.55 -0.06 11.96
CA LEU A 199 -2.99 -0.26 12.06
C LEU A 199 -3.36 -1.06 13.32
N ALA A 200 -2.61 -2.12 13.62
CA ALA A 200 -2.82 -2.95 14.81
C ALA A 200 -2.46 -2.23 16.13
N ALA A 201 -1.54 -1.25 16.11
CA ALA A 201 -1.20 -0.44 17.28
C ALA A 201 -2.32 0.52 17.69
N ALA A 202 -3.26 0.82 16.78
CA ALA A 202 -4.41 1.67 17.06
C ALA A 202 -5.57 0.96 17.78
N ALA A 203 -5.65 -0.36 17.73
CA ALA A 203 -6.72 -1.12 18.39
C ALA A 203 -6.78 -0.81 19.89
N GLY A 204 -7.96 -0.48 20.41
CA GLY A 204 -8.20 -0.21 21.82
C GLY A 204 -7.76 1.18 22.30
N LYS A 205 -7.37 2.09 21.40
CA LYS A 205 -6.93 3.45 21.77
C LYS A 205 -8.10 4.42 21.98
N GLY A 206 -9.28 4.13 21.44
CA GLY A 206 -10.49 4.94 21.61
C GLY A 206 -10.39 6.34 21.00
N MET A 207 -9.54 6.51 19.99
CA MET A 207 -9.32 7.79 19.31
C MET A 207 -10.51 8.16 18.43
N LYS A 208 -10.76 9.46 18.26
CA LYS A 208 -11.92 9.99 17.54
C LYS A 208 -11.47 10.93 16.45
N ASN A 209 -11.92 10.66 15.21
CA ASN A 209 -11.72 11.52 14.05
C ASN A 209 -10.26 11.85 13.78
N GLU A 210 -9.36 10.89 14.01
CA GLU A 210 -7.95 11.06 13.72
C GLU A 210 -7.65 10.71 12.26
N THR A 211 -6.60 11.34 11.73
CA THR A 211 -5.99 10.94 10.47
C THR A 211 -4.51 10.74 10.71
N LEU A 212 -3.93 9.67 10.16
CA LEU A 212 -2.53 9.32 10.31
C LEU A 212 -1.95 8.90 8.96
N ASN A 213 -0.82 9.51 8.59
CA ASN A 213 -0.03 9.05 7.46
C ASN A 213 0.63 7.71 7.78
N VAL A 214 0.50 6.74 6.87
CA VAL A 214 1.11 5.42 7.02
C VAL A 214 2.33 5.33 6.13
N THR A 215 3.47 5.68 6.72
CA THR A 215 4.77 5.56 6.08
C THR A 215 5.88 5.40 7.12
N ASN A 216 7.14 5.45 6.68
CA ASN A 216 8.30 5.45 7.56
C ASN A 216 9.00 6.82 7.52
N THR A 217 10.00 7.01 8.38
CA THR A 217 10.72 8.28 8.54
C THR A 217 11.73 8.57 7.43
N ARG A 218 11.76 7.75 6.38
CA ARG A 218 12.74 7.83 5.30
C ARG A 218 12.04 8.05 3.96
N CYS A 219 12.68 8.85 3.12
CA CYS A 219 12.39 8.91 1.70
C CYS A 219 13.61 8.41 0.91
N ILE A 220 13.38 7.98 -0.32
CA ILE A 220 14.38 7.47 -1.24
C ILE A 220 14.19 8.14 -2.60
N SER A 221 15.28 8.50 -3.29
CA SER A 221 15.20 8.95 -4.68
C SER A 221 14.90 7.78 -5.61
N PHE A 222 14.38 8.04 -6.81
CA PHE A 222 14.23 6.96 -7.80
C PHE A 222 15.57 6.31 -8.15
N THR A 223 16.63 7.09 -8.28
CA THR A 223 18.00 6.57 -8.43
C THR A 223 18.46 5.73 -7.23
N GLY A 224 18.13 6.14 -6.00
CA GLY A 224 18.42 5.36 -4.79
C GLY A 224 17.65 4.04 -4.76
N LEU A 225 16.40 4.04 -5.20
CA LEU A 225 15.59 2.83 -5.31
C LEU A 225 16.19 1.86 -6.33
N VAL A 226 16.66 2.37 -7.48
CA VAL A 226 17.43 1.55 -8.44
C VAL A 226 18.60 0.87 -7.73
N LYS A 227 19.41 1.61 -6.96
CA LYS A 227 20.57 1.05 -6.24
C LYS A 227 20.19 -0.04 -5.24
N LEU A 228 19.06 0.08 -4.55
CA LEU A 228 18.60 -0.99 -3.66
C LEU A 228 18.07 -2.20 -4.43
N CYS A 229 17.37 -2.00 -5.55
CA CYS A 229 16.92 -3.08 -6.41
C CYS A 229 18.10 -3.84 -7.06
N GLU A 230 19.15 -3.13 -7.51
CA GLU A 230 20.38 -3.74 -8.02
C GLU A 230 21.04 -4.64 -6.97
N GLN A 231 21.13 -4.16 -5.72
CA GLN A 231 21.65 -4.94 -4.59
C GLN A 231 20.76 -6.14 -4.27
N ALA A 232 19.44 -5.99 -4.32
CA ALA A 232 18.51 -7.10 -4.10
C ALA A 232 18.64 -8.19 -5.18
N CYS A 233 18.82 -7.78 -6.45
CA CYS A 233 19.01 -8.69 -7.58
C CYS A 233 20.44 -9.22 -7.71
N GLY A 234 21.42 -8.62 -7.04
CA GLY A 234 22.84 -8.94 -7.20
C GLY A 234 23.39 -8.58 -8.59
N LYS A 235 22.80 -7.59 -9.27
CA LYS A 235 23.16 -7.20 -10.64
C LYS A 235 22.92 -5.71 -10.88
N GLU A 236 23.87 -5.06 -11.55
CA GLU A 236 23.77 -3.65 -11.96
C GLU A 236 22.95 -3.50 -13.25
N ALA A 237 22.36 -2.32 -13.42
CA ALA A 237 21.65 -1.92 -14.62
C ALA A 237 22.03 -0.49 -15.03
N GLU A 238 22.04 -0.25 -16.34
CA GLU A 238 22.13 1.12 -16.86
C GLU A 238 20.89 1.91 -16.45
N VAL A 239 21.06 3.19 -16.12
CA VAL A 239 19.95 4.12 -15.85
C VAL A 239 19.90 5.15 -16.95
N VAL A 240 18.75 5.26 -17.62
CA VAL A 240 18.50 6.26 -18.64
C VAL A 240 17.37 7.17 -18.16
N CYS A 241 17.69 8.42 -17.92
CA CYS A 241 16.72 9.44 -17.58
C CYS A 241 16.10 10.05 -18.85
N TYR A 242 14.81 10.32 -18.85
CA TYR A 242 14.11 10.88 -20.00
C TYR A 242 13.10 11.96 -19.60
N ASP A 243 12.88 12.95 -20.48
CA ASP A 243 11.84 13.96 -20.30
C ASP A 243 10.47 13.40 -20.75
N PRO A 244 9.50 13.22 -19.84
CA PRO A 244 8.19 12.68 -20.19
C PRO A 244 7.38 13.56 -21.14
N GLU A 245 7.54 14.89 -21.11
CA GLU A 245 6.82 15.78 -22.03
C GLU A 245 7.36 15.62 -23.46
N ARG A 246 8.68 15.55 -23.62
CA ARG A 246 9.30 15.21 -24.92
C ARG A 246 8.82 13.85 -25.45
N MET A 247 8.57 12.87 -24.58
CA MET A 247 8.05 11.56 -25.00
C MET A 247 6.59 11.63 -25.46
N LYS A 248 5.75 12.46 -24.84
CA LYS A 248 4.35 12.68 -25.29
C LYS A 248 4.30 13.22 -26.73
N ASP A 249 5.23 14.09 -27.08
CA ASP A 249 5.28 14.69 -28.41
C ASP A 249 5.82 13.72 -29.48
N LYS A 250 6.69 12.78 -29.08
CA LYS A 250 7.42 11.90 -29.99
C LYS A 250 6.84 10.50 -30.13
N ILE A 251 6.08 10.03 -29.14
CA ILE A 251 5.55 8.67 -29.10
C ILE A 251 4.03 8.74 -29.08
N ASP A 252 3.41 8.32 -30.19
CA ASP A 252 1.94 8.25 -30.27
C ASP A 252 1.38 7.31 -29.19
N GLY A 253 0.34 7.78 -28.50
CA GLY A 253 -0.30 7.07 -27.38
C GLY A 253 0.56 6.95 -26.11
N PHE A 254 1.60 7.76 -25.94
CA PHE A 254 2.43 7.73 -24.74
C PHE A 254 1.62 8.02 -23.46
N GLU A 255 1.67 7.09 -22.52
CA GLU A 255 1.08 7.23 -21.19
C GLU A 255 2.13 6.98 -20.11
N LEU A 256 2.52 8.03 -19.39
CA LEU A 256 3.58 7.95 -18.38
C LEU A 256 3.30 6.91 -17.28
N LYS A 257 2.04 6.74 -16.88
CA LYS A 257 1.64 5.72 -15.89
C LYS A 257 1.87 4.27 -16.35
N LYS A 258 2.01 4.04 -17.67
CA LYS A 258 2.39 2.73 -18.24
C LYS A 258 3.91 2.57 -18.32
N ALA A 259 4.65 3.68 -18.44
CA ALA A 259 6.10 3.69 -18.53
C ALA A 259 6.80 3.63 -17.15
N PHE A 260 6.14 4.08 -16.07
CA PHE A 260 6.76 4.17 -14.75
C PHE A 260 5.72 3.98 -13.63
N PRO A 261 6.03 3.18 -12.58
CA PRO A 261 5.04 2.77 -11.57
C PRO A 261 4.76 3.83 -10.49
N PHE A 262 5.60 4.87 -10.38
CA PHE A 262 5.43 5.95 -9.40
C PHE A 262 5.00 7.26 -10.06
N ARG A 263 4.54 8.22 -9.25
CA ARG A 263 4.29 9.59 -9.70
C ARG A 263 5.66 10.21 -10.03
N PRO A 264 5.83 10.89 -11.18
CA PRO A 264 7.11 11.48 -11.62
C PRO A 264 7.42 12.80 -10.88
N ARG A 265 7.35 12.80 -9.55
CA ARG A 265 7.48 13.98 -8.68
C ARG A 265 7.75 13.55 -7.24
N HIS A 266 8.16 14.49 -6.39
CA HIS A 266 8.24 14.26 -4.95
C HIS A 266 6.87 13.79 -4.40
N PHE A 267 6.85 12.65 -3.72
CA PHE A 267 5.62 12.13 -3.12
C PHE A 267 5.92 11.26 -1.90
N PHE A 268 5.96 11.90 -0.73
CA PHE A 268 6.20 11.30 0.57
C PHE A 268 5.44 12.09 1.64
N ALA A 269 5.24 11.47 2.80
CA ALA A 269 4.52 12.06 3.93
C ALA A 269 5.32 11.88 5.22
N ASP A 270 4.96 12.64 6.26
CA ASP A 270 5.53 12.50 7.59
C ASP A 270 4.67 11.54 8.43
N PRO A 271 5.26 10.53 9.12
CA PRO A 271 4.51 9.63 10.00
C PRO A 271 4.45 10.11 11.46
N GLY A 272 4.88 11.33 11.78
CA GLY A 272 5.13 11.80 13.15
C GLY A 272 3.90 11.74 14.07
N GLU A 273 2.71 12.02 13.55
CA GLU A 273 1.48 11.89 14.33
C GLU A 273 1.17 10.43 14.70
N ALA A 274 1.44 9.49 13.79
CA ALA A 274 1.33 8.06 14.09
C ALA A 274 2.35 7.65 15.16
N GLN A 275 3.60 8.10 15.06
CA GLN A 275 4.63 7.80 16.06
C GLN A 275 4.22 8.31 17.45
N ARG A 276 3.72 9.54 17.52
CA ARG A 276 3.35 10.18 18.78
C ARG A 276 2.07 9.59 19.40
N LYS A 277 1.03 9.34 18.61
CA LYS A 277 -0.28 8.88 19.11
C LYS A 277 -0.32 7.37 19.37
N LEU A 278 0.41 6.59 18.56
CA LEU A 278 0.40 5.13 18.63
C LEU A 278 1.60 4.54 19.38
N ASP A 279 2.62 5.34 19.69
CA ASP A 279 3.93 4.85 20.15
C ASP A 279 4.50 3.81 19.17
N TRP A 280 4.45 4.15 17.88
CA TRP A 280 4.76 3.25 16.79
C TRP A 280 6.01 3.71 16.02
N GLN A 281 6.81 2.76 15.54
CA GLN A 281 7.92 3.02 14.61
C GLN A 281 8.03 1.90 13.57
N ALA A 282 8.46 2.26 12.37
CA ALA A 282 8.71 1.30 11.30
C ALA A 282 9.93 0.43 11.64
N VAL A 283 9.75 -0.89 11.59
CA VAL A 283 10.79 -1.89 11.88
C VAL A 283 11.41 -2.41 10.58
N TYR A 284 10.58 -2.69 9.57
CA TYR A 284 11.02 -3.39 8.36
C TYR A 284 11.53 -2.44 7.29
N SER A 285 10.96 -1.25 7.15
CA SER A 285 11.30 -0.26 6.13
C SER A 285 11.84 1.06 6.71
N GLY A 286 11.98 1.14 8.04
CA GLY A 286 12.46 2.35 8.74
C GLY A 286 13.94 2.67 8.55
N THR A 287 14.74 1.73 8.03
CA THR A 287 16.17 1.92 7.75
C THR A 287 16.48 1.52 6.31
N THR A 288 17.63 1.98 5.78
CA THR A 288 18.08 1.59 4.44
C THR A 288 18.31 0.08 4.34
N GLU A 289 18.89 -0.54 5.37
CA GLU A 289 19.09 -1.98 5.42
C GLU A 289 17.76 -2.74 5.49
N GLY A 290 16.82 -2.26 6.31
CA GLY A 290 15.47 -2.81 6.38
C GLY A 290 14.78 -2.78 5.02
N LEU A 291 14.74 -1.62 4.37
CA LEU A 291 14.14 -1.47 3.05
C LEU A 291 14.81 -2.39 2.00
N LEU A 292 16.14 -2.53 2.04
CA LEU A 292 16.85 -3.50 1.19
C LEU A 292 16.40 -4.93 1.48
N ASN A 293 16.24 -5.32 2.73
CA ASN A 293 15.75 -6.65 3.10
C ASN A 293 14.31 -6.88 2.63
N THR A 294 13.44 -5.87 2.70
CA THR A 294 12.10 -5.94 2.10
C THR A 294 12.18 -6.15 0.58
N LEU A 295 13.06 -5.43 -0.12
CA LEU A 295 13.24 -5.59 -1.57
C LEU A 295 13.81 -6.97 -1.94
N LYS A 296 14.72 -7.53 -1.12
CA LYS A 296 15.20 -8.92 -1.29
C LYS A 296 14.06 -9.92 -1.16
N LEU A 297 13.18 -9.78 -0.17
CA LEU A 297 12.00 -10.63 -0.02
C LEU A 297 11.06 -10.51 -1.24
N CYS A 298 10.83 -9.30 -1.74
CA CYS A 298 10.06 -9.10 -2.97
C CYS A 298 10.73 -9.78 -4.18
N TYR A 299 12.06 -9.73 -4.28
CA TYR A 299 12.81 -10.37 -5.35
C TYR A 299 12.79 -11.91 -5.24
N GLU A 300 12.90 -12.46 -4.04
CA GLU A 300 12.74 -13.89 -3.79
C GLU A 300 11.35 -14.39 -4.22
N GLU A 301 10.30 -13.65 -3.87
CA GLU A 301 8.94 -13.97 -4.33
C GLU A 301 8.80 -13.86 -5.86
N TYR A 302 9.42 -12.84 -6.46
CA TYR A 302 9.47 -12.68 -7.91
C TYR A 302 10.09 -13.90 -8.62
N LEU A 303 11.16 -14.47 -8.06
CA LEU A 303 11.81 -15.70 -8.56
C LEU A 303 10.95 -16.95 -8.31
N GLN A 304 10.33 -17.08 -7.14
CA GLN A 304 9.43 -18.20 -6.82
C GLN A 304 8.24 -18.26 -7.78
N LEU A 305 7.73 -17.09 -8.19
CA LEU A 305 6.67 -16.96 -9.18
C LEU A 305 7.16 -17.15 -10.63
N ARG A 306 8.46 -17.41 -10.85
CA ARG A 306 9.09 -17.63 -12.16
C ARG A 306 8.93 -16.43 -13.11
N LEU A 307 8.83 -15.22 -12.56
CA LEU A 307 8.63 -14.00 -13.35
C LEU A 307 9.89 -13.60 -14.11
N ASP A 308 11.06 -14.00 -13.62
CA ASP A 308 12.34 -13.89 -14.33
C ASP A 308 12.36 -14.70 -15.64
N LYS A 309 11.51 -15.73 -15.76
CA LYS A 309 11.36 -16.57 -16.95
C LYS A 309 10.11 -16.25 -17.77
N THR A 310 9.20 -15.45 -17.22
CA THR A 310 7.97 -15.05 -17.92
C THR A 310 8.32 -14.02 -18.99
N PRO A 311 7.88 -14.15 -20.25
CA PRO A 311 8.10 -13.12 -21.27
C PRO A 311 7.49 -11.78 -20.84
N VAL A 312 8.26 -10.70 -21.02
CA VAL A 312 7.82 -9.32 -20.76
C VAL A 312 8.04 -8.53 -22.05
N VAL A 313 7.04 -7.75 -22.43
CA VAL A 313 7.08 -6.89 -23.62
C VAL A 313 7.55 -5.50 -23.20
N PHE A 314 8.60 -5.00 -23.84
CA PHE A 314 9.25 -3.72 -23.53
C PHE A 314 9.04 -2.66 -24.63
N ASP A 315 7.99 -2.78 -25.44
CA ASP A 315 7.75 -1.90 -26.60
C ASP A 315 7.78 -0.40 -26.24
N LEU A 316 7.22 -0.01 -25.09
CA LEU A 316 7.24 1.38 -24.66
C LEU A 316 8.64 1.83 -24.24
N ASP A 317 9.42 0.96 -23.61
CA ASP A 317 10.80 1.23 -23.25
C ASP A 317 11.67 1.40 -24.49
N ASP A 318 11.52 0.52 -25.48
CA ASP A 318 12.27 0.57 -26.74
C ASP A 318 11.98 1.90 -27.46
N LYS A 319 10.70 2.29 -27.56
CA LYS A 319 10.32 3.59 -28.12
C LYS A 319 10.92 4.77 -27.36
N ILE A 320 10.99 4.73 -26.03
CA ILE A 320 11.62 5.79 -25.24
C ILE A 320 13.12 5.86 -25.55
N LEU A 321 13.81 4.71 -25.54
CA LEU A 321 15.25 4.62 -25.80
C LEU A 321 15.62 5.16 -27.19
N GLU A 322 14.83 4.84 -28.22
CA GLU A 322 15.00 5.37 -29.57
C GLU A 322 14.97 6.91 -29.61
N GLN A 323 14.19 7.55 -28.74
CA GLN A 323 14.04 9.02 -28.68
C GLN A 323 15.06 9.73 -27.81
N VAL A 324 15.77 9.00 -26.95
CA VAL A 324 16.80 9.53 -26.05
C VAL A 324 18.20 9.39 -26.66
N VAL A 325 18.44 8.33 -27.43
CA VAL A 325 19.71 8.09 -28.14
C VAL A 325 19.80 8.90 -29.45
N SER A 326 18.69 9.48 -29.92
CA SER A 326 18.60 10.37 -31.10
C SER A 326 18.60 11.86 -30.75
#